data_AF-A0A8B7Q2X9-F1
#
_entry.id   AF-A0A8B7Q2X9-F1
#
_cell.length_a   1.000
_cell.length_b   1.000
_cell.length_c   1.000
_cell.angle_alpha   90.00
_cell.angle_beta   90.00
_cell.angle_gamma   90.00
#
_symmetry.space_group_name_H-M   'P 1'
#
loop_
_entity.id
_entity.type
_entity.pdbx_description
1 polymer ?
#
loop_
_entity_poly.entity_id
_entity_poly.type
_entity_poly.pdbx_seq_one_letter_code
_entity_poly.pdbx_strand_id
1 'polypeptide(L)'
;MGSSVSKSALGATTNEPKEPKPEHLADLIQYINETNKSVKHLVNLLFEKTGSGSWVVVFKALVTVHHLMVHGNERFIQHLASRNSLFTLHNFLDKSVIEGYAMSTFIRRYSRYLNEKSLAYRMIASDITKIKRGLDGMMRTMNTKELLNTLRVIQIQFDALLSFNANPEELNNDIARAAFMLLFKDSLRLFAAYNEGILNLLDKYFDMTKNQCKESLDIYIKFLGRTTKLAQFLKVAQQVGIDQNHIPNLIQLPTI
;
A
#
# COMPACT_ATOMS: atom_id res chain seq x y z
N MET A 1 9.75 5.17 -28.71
CA MET A 1 9.02 5.20 -27.42
C MET A 1 8.72 3.79 -26.89
N GLY A 2 7.92 2.96 -27.59
CA GLY A 2 7.54 1.61 -27.11
C GLY A 2 8.67 0.60 -26.84
N SER A 3 9.80 0.69 -27.56
CA SER A 3 10.98 -0.14 -27.30
C SER A 3 11.73 0.28 -26.03
N SER A 4 11.73 1.58 -25.71
CA SER A 4 12.44 2.14 -24.55
C SER A 4 11.75 1.76 -23.24
N VAL A 5 10.41 1.88 -23.17
CA VAL A 5 9.65 1.43 -21.99
C VAL A 5 9.79 -0.06 -21.77
N SER A 6 9.74 -0.86 -22.85
CA SER A 6 9.92 -2.31 -22.75
C SER A 6 11.29 -2.64 -22.14
N LYS A 7 12.34 -1.92 -22.55
CA LYS A 7 13.68 -2.04 -21.97
C LYS A 7 13.71 -1.64 -20.49
N SER A 8 13.15 -0.49 -20.11
CA SER A 8 13.15 -0.04 -18.71
C SER A 8 12.32 -0.96 -17.80
N ALA A 9 11.17 -1.46 -18.27
CA ALA A 9 10.38 -2.45 -17.54
C ALA A 9 11.11 -3.79 -17.41
N LEU A 10 11.76 -4.27 -18.47
CA LEU A 10 12.62 -5.46 -18.41
C LEU A 10 13.78 -5.27 -17.44
N GLY A 11 14.40 -4.08 -17.42
CA GLY A 11 15.45 -3.70 -16.49
C GLY A 11 14.97 -3.62 -15.03
N ALA A 12 13.77 -3.10 -14.80
CA ALA A 12 13.16 -3.03 -13.47
C ALA A 12 12.78 -4.42 -12.92
N THR A 13 12.55 -5.41 -13.79
CA THR A 13 12.10 -6.77 -13.42
C THR A 13 13.09 -7.86 -13.86
N THR A 14 14.40 -7.59 -13.84
CA THR A 14 15.43 -8.60 -14.10
C THR A 14 15.42 -9.68 -13.02
N ASN A 15 16.02 -10.85 -13.31
CA ASN A 15 16.18 -11.95 -12.36
C ASN A 15 17.34 -11.72 -11.35
N GLU A 16 17.94 -10.53 -11.36
CA GLU A 16 18.97 -10.15 -10.38
C GLU A 16 18.30 -9.83 -9.04
N PRO A 17 18.75 -10.42 -7.91
CA PRO A 17 18.17 -10.26 -6.57
C PRO A 17 18.53 -8.90 -5.94
N LYS A 18 18.32 -7.83 -6.69
CA LYS A 18 18.51 -6.44 -6.33
C LYS A 18 17.20 -5.68 -6.56
N GLU A 19 16.98 -4.62 -5.78
CA GLU A 19 15.81 -3.77 -5.94
C GLU A 19 15.71 -3.17 -7.37
N PRO A 20 14.51 -2.81 -7.85
CA PRO A 20 14.36 -2.13 -9.13
C PRO A 20 15.19 -0.85 -9.17
N LYS A 21 16.07 -0.71 -10.16
CA LYS A 21 17.00 0.43 -10.24
C LYS A 21 16.24 1.76 -10.34
N PRO A 22 16.66 2.82 -9.61
CA PRO A 22 16.01 4.13 -9.65
C PRO A 22 15.89 4.74 -11.06
N GLU A 23 16.90 4.54 -11.91
CA GLU A 23 16.91 5.00 -13.31
C GLU A 23 15.73 4.43 -14.10
N HIS A 24 15.48 3.12 -13.97
CA HIS A 24 14.36 2.47 -14.65
C HIS A 24 13.02 2.93 -14.09
N LEU A 25 12.91 3.12 -12.76
CA LEU A 25 11.69 3.63 -12.15
C LEU A 25 11.37 5.05 -12.62
N ALA A 26 12.39 5.91 -12.75
CA ALA A 26 12.24 7.27 -13.28
C ALA A 26 11.75 7.27 -14.74
N ASP A 27 12.35 6.44 -15.60
CA ASP A 27 11.91 6.27 -17.00
C ASP A 27 10.44 5.83 -17.09
N LEU A 28 10.04 4.88 -16.24
CA LEU A 28 8.67 4.36 -16.22
C LEU A 28 7.66 5.42 -15.76
N ILE A 29 8.02 6.25 -14.77
CA ILE A 29 7.20 7.39 -14.34
C ILE A 29 7.03 8.39 -15.49
N GLN A 30 8.12 8.74 -16.18
CA GLN A 30 8.04 9.63 -17.33
C GLN A 30 7.12 9.06 -18.41
N TYR A 31 7.23 7.78 -18.70
CA TYR A 31 6.41 7.11 -19.72
C TYR A 31 4.91 7.15 -19.42
N ILE A 32 4.48 6.88 -18.18
CA ILE A 32 3.04 6.93 -17.82
C ILE A 32 2.46 8.35 -17.78
N ASN A 33 3.31 9.38 -17.80
CA ASN A 33 2.88 10.76 -17.90
C ASN A 33 2.49 11.15 -19.35
N GLU A 34 2.98 10.42 -20.35
CA GLU A 34 2.73 10.73 -21.77
C GLU A 34 1.25 10.60 -22.17
N THR A 35 0.64 9.41 -22.04
CA THR A 35 -0.73 9.15 -22.53
C THR A 35 -1.48 8.08 -21.73
N ASN A 36 -2.81 8.00 -21.88
CA ASN A 36 -3.58 6.88 -21.34
C ASN A 36 -3.20 5.53 -21.98
N LYS A 37 -2.68 5.53 -23.22
CA LYS A 37 -2.21 4.31 -23.89
C LYS A 37 -0.91 3.81 -23.26
N SER A 38 -0.03 4.72 -22.84
CA SER A 38 1.23 4.34 -22.17
C SER A 38 0.96 3.66 -20.83
N VAL A 39 0.02 4.20 -20.03
CA VAL A 39 -0.46 3.56 -18.79
C VAL A 39 -0.94 2.13 -19.04
N LYS A 40 -1.87 1.93 -19.99
CA LYS A 40 -2.42 0.60 -20.31
C LYS A 40 -1.33 -0.39 -20.74
N HIS A 41 -0.42 0.06 -21.61
CA HIS A 41 0.68 -0.77 -22.09
C HIS A 41 1.61 -1.20 -20.95
N LEU A 42 2.03 -0.27 -20.09
CA LEU A 42 2.93 -0.59 -18.99
C LEU A 42 2.28 -1.53 -17.96
N VAL A 43 1.01 -1.32 -17.64
CA VAL A 43 0.27 -2.22 -16.73
C VAL A 43 0.24 -3.64 -17.27
N ASN A 44 -0.05 -3.84 -18.56
CA ASN A 44 -0.04 -5.17 -19.17
C ASN A 44 1.35 -5.82 -19.08
N LEU A 45 2.40 -5.05 -19.41
CA LEU A 45 3.78 -5.54 -19.37
C LEU A 45 4.22 -5.97 -17.96
N LEU A 46 3.90 -5.17 -16.93
CA LEU A 46 4.22 -5.51 -15.53
C LEU A 46 3.40 -6.72 -15.05
N PHE A 47 2.18 -6.89 -15.55
CA PHE A 47 1.32 -8.01 -15.17
C PHE A 47 1.81 -9.32 -15.80
N GLU A 48 2.27 -9.28 -17.05
CA GLU A 48 2.95 -10.42 -17.67
C GLU A 48 4.16 -10.88 -16.83
N LYS A 49 4.92 -9.95 -16.23
CA LYS A 49 6.03 -10.28 -15.33
C LYS A 49 5.59 -10.97 -14.05
N THR A 50 4.39 -10.68 -13.54
CA THR A 50 3.84 -11.39 -12.38
C THR A 50 3.46 -12.85 -12.67
N GLY A 51 3.40 -13.25 -13.95
CA GLY A 51 3.22 -14.66 -14.36
C GLY A 51 4.52 -15.49 -14.37
N SER A 52 5.66 -14.91 -13.99
CA SER A 52 6.93 -15.63 -13.91
C SER A 52 6.94 -16.66 -12.77
N GLY A 53 7.68 -17.76 -12.95
CA GLY A 53 7.98 -18.71 -11.86
C GLY A 53 9.06 -18.22 -10.88
N SER A 54 9.79 -17.16 -11.21
CA SER A 54 10.85 -16.59 -10.35
C SER A 54 10.28 -15.61 -9.33
N TRP A 55 10.54 -15.88 -8.05
CA TRP A 55 10.19 -14.95 -6.97
C TRP A 55 10.80 -13.56 -7.16
N VAL A 56 12.03 -13.47 -7.68
CA VAL A 56 12.75 -12.21 -7.91
C VAL A 56 11.98 -11.34 -8.90
N VAL A 57 11.61 -11.91 -10.05
CA VAL A 57 10.90 -11.19 -11.11
C VAL A 57 9.52 -10.74 -10.63
N VAL A 58 8.76 -11.64 -10.00
CA VAL A 58 7.41 -11.34 -9.51
C VAL A 58 7.46 -10.26 -8.44
N PHE A 59 8.37 -10.37 -7.46
CA PHE A 59 8.43 -9.40 -6.36
C PHE A 59 8.87 -8.02 -6.85
N LYS A 60 9.86 -7.94 -7.77
CA LYS A 60 10.26 -6.67 -8.39
C LYS A 60 9.15 -6.04 -9.22
N ALA A 61 8.34 -6.84 -9.91
CA ALA A 61 7.17 -6.33 -10.63
C ALA A 61 6.16 -5.71 -9.66
N LEU A 62 5.87 -6.35 -8.53
CA LEU A 62 4.98 -5.79 -7.49
C LEU A 62 5.56 -4.51 -6.88
N VAL A 63 6.85 -4.48 -6.56
CA VAL A 63 7.53 -3.27 -6.03
C VAL A 63 7.46 -2.12 -7.04
N THR A 64 7.69 -2.41 -8.32
CA THR A 64 7.59 -1.43 -9.41
C THR A 64 6.17 -0.88 -9.54
N VAL A 65 5.14 -1.75 -9.50
CA VAL A 65 3.74 -1.31 -9.52
C VAL A 65 3.43 -0.42 -8.32
N HIS A 66 3.83 -0.82 -7.12
CA HIS A 66 3.60 -0.01 -5.92
C HIS A 66 4.30 1.36 -6.02
N HIS A 67 5.54 1.39 -6.50
CA HIS A 67 6.27 2.63 -6.74
C HIS A 67 5.51 3.56 -7.70
N LEU A 68 4.97 3.03 -8.80
CA LEU A 68 4.17 3.80 -9.75
C LEU A 68 2.82 4.27 -9.17
N MET A 69 2.19 3.49 -8.29
CA MET A 69 0.98 3.93 -7.56
C MET A 69 1.28 5.13 -6.65
N VAL A 70 2.45 5.13 -5.99
CA VAL A 70 2.83 6.18 -5.02
C VAL A 70 3.39 7.42 -5.70
N HIS A 71 4.32 7.25 -6.64
CA HIS A 71 5.11 8.34 -7.23
C HIS A 71 4.67 8.72 -8.65
N GLY A 72 3.93 7.85 -9.33
CA GLY A 72 3.42 8.09 -10.66
C GLY A 72 2.16 8.96 -10.68
N ASN A 73 1.73 9.30 -11.90
CA ASN A 73 0.48 10.01 -12.14
C ASN A 73 -0.74 9.17 -11.72
N GLU A 74 -1.75 9.84 -11.18
CA GLU A 74 -2.97 9.21 -10.65
C GLU A 74 -3.70 8.33 -11.67
N ARG A 75 -3.57 8.62 -12.97
CA ARG A 75 -4.12 7.80 -14.06
C ARG A 75 -3.66 6.33 -13.98
N PHE A 76 -2.47 6.07 -13.41
CA PHE A 76 -1.98 4.71 -13.22
C PHE A 76 -2.84 3.92 -12.22
N ILE A 77 -3.02 4.43 -10.99
CA ILE A 77 -3.86 3.76 -9.99
C ILE A 77 -5.34 3.76 -10.39
N GLN A 78 -5.83 4.80 -11.07
CA GLN A 78 -7.18 4.82 -11.67
C GLN A 78 -7.37 3.66 -12.65
N HIS A 79 -6.38 3.44 -13.53
CA HIS A 79 -6.46 2.34 -14.48
C HIS A 79 -6.44 0.98 -13.77
N LEU A 80 -5.62 0.79 -12.73
CA LEU A 80 -5.65 -0.42 -11.91
C LEU A 80 -7.03 -0.62 -11.24
N ALA A 81 -7.56 0.42 -10.62
CA ALA A 81 -8.86 0.41 -9.94
C ALA A 81 -10.04 0.10 -10.88
N SER A 82 -9.91 0.37 -12.18
CA SER A 82 -10.93 0.02 -13.17
C SER A 82 -10.99 -1.49 -13.50
N ARG A 83 -10.01 -2.28 -13.08
CA ARG A 83 -9.96 -3.74 -13.34
C ARG A 83 -10.73 -4.51 -12.28
N ASN A 84 -11.39 -5.59 -12.69
CA ASN A 84 -12.11 -6.49 -11.77
C ASN A 84 -11.17 -7.30 -10.88
N SER A 85 -9.99 -7.66 -11.41
CA SER A 85 -8.94 -8.38 -10.69
C SER A 85 -7.58 -7.81 -11.12
N LEU A 86 -6.66 -7.69 -10.16
CA LEU A 86 -5.31 -7.20 -10.39
C LEU A 86 -4.30 -8.35 -10.36
N PHE A 87 -3.88 -8.78 -9.17
CA PHE A 87 -2.95 -9.89 -9.00
C PHE A 87 -3.64 -11.13 -8.46
N THR A 88 -3.46 -12.28 -9.11
CA THR A 88 -3.98 -13.59 -8.68
C THR A 88 -2.85 -14.46 -8.10
N LEU A 89 -2.06 -13.90 -7.19
CA LEU A 89 -0.85 -14.54 -6.65
C LEU A 89 -1.08 -15.31 -5.33
N HIS A 90 -2.32 -15.54 -4.91
CA HIS A 90 -2.65 -16.19 -3.63
C HIS A 90 -2.03 -17.58 -3.42
N ASN A 91 -1.75 -18.31 -4.49
CA ASN A 91 -1.07 -19.62 -4.48
C ASN A 91 0.37 -19.56 -5.01
N PHE A 92 0.95 -18.36 -5.21
CA PHE A 92 2.31 -18.22 -5.69
C PHE A 92 3.29 -18.97 -4.77
N LEU A 93 4.19 -19.75 -5.39
CA LEU A 93 5.20 -20.53 -4.71
C LEU A 93 6.37 -20.83 -5.66
N ASP A 94 7.52 -20.28 -5.32
CA ASP A 94 8.80 -20.61 -5.94
C ASP A 94 9.57 -21.58 -5.02
N LYS A 95 9.85 -22.79 -5.52
CA LYS A 95 10.61 -23.82 -4.79
C LYS A 95 12.05 -23.98 -5.32
N SER A 96 12.49 -23.11 -6.23
CA SER A 96 13.80 -23.24 -6.88
C SER A 96 14.97 -23.09 -5.90
N VAL A 97 14.82 -22.22 -4.90
CA VAL A 97 15.80 -21.94 -3.84
C VAL A 97 15.11 -21.68 -2.51
N ILE A 98 15.83 -21.85 -1.39
CA ILE A 98 15.31 -21.65 -0.02
C ILE A 98 14.71 -20.24 0.14
N GLU A 99 15.41 -19.23 -0.38
CA GLU A 99 14.94 -17.85 -0.33
C GLU A 99 13.63 -17.66 -1.12
N GLY A 100 13.46 -18.36 -2.26
CA GLY A 100 12.24 -18.30 -3.05
C GLY A 100 11.03 -18.83 -2.30
N TYR A 101 11.21 -19.88 -1.50
CA TYR A 101 10.16 -20.41 -0.64
C TYR A 101 9.74 -19.39 0.43
N ALA A 102 10.71 -18.76 1.10
CA ALA A 102 10.45 -17.72 2.09
C ALA A 102 9.76 -16.49 1.46
N MET A 103 10.30 -15.98 0.34
CA MET A 103 9.80 -14.80 -0.35
C MET A 103 8.42 -14.99 -0.98
N SER A 104 8.05 -16.23 -1.32
CA SER A 104 6.70 -16.54 -1.80
C SER A 104 5.61 -16.13 -0.82
N THR A 105 5.84 -16.25 0.49
CA THR A 105 4.90 -15.80 1.52
C THR A 105 4.73 -14.28 1.51
N PHE A 106 5.82 -13.53 1.38
CA PHE A 106 5.78 -12.07 1.30
C PHE A 106 5.15 -11.58 -0.01
N ILE A 107 5.42 -12.24 -1.14
CA ILE A 107 4.78 -11.94 -2.43
C ILE A 107 3.26 -12.07 -2.32
N ARG A 108 2.76 -13.16 -1.71
CA ARG A 108 1.32 -13.35 -1.48
C ARG A 108 0.72 -12.20 -0.66
N ARG A 109 1.31 -11.89 0.49
CA ARG A 109 0.85 -10.82 1.40
C ARG A 109 0.91 -9.44 0.74
N TYR A 110 2.01 -9.15 0.04
CA TYR A 110 2.23 -7.86 -0.63
C TYR A 110 1.28 -7.67 -1.82
N SER A 111 1.08 -8.71 -2.63
CA SER A 111 0.10 -8.68 -3.73
C SER A 111 -1.33 -8.42 -3.22
N ARG A 112 -1.70 -9.01 -2.07
CA ARG A 112 -2.98 -8.73 -1.40
C ARG A 112 -3.10 -7.26 -1.02
N TYR A 113 -2.06 -6.68 -0.42
CA TYR A 113 -2.06 -5.26 -0.09
C TYR A 113 -2.25 -4.38 -1.33
N LEU A 114 -1.55 -4.65 -2.44
CA LEU A 114 -1.71 -3.85 -3.67
C LEU A 114 -3.10 -3.99 -4.28
N ASN A 115 -3.70 -5.18 -4.22
CA ASN A 115 -5.09 -5.39 -4.59
C ASN A 115 -6.02 -4.51 -3.73
N GLU A 116 -5.86 -4.56 -2.40
CA GLU A 116 -6.69 -3.76 -1.47
C GLU A 116 -6.48 -2.25 -1.64
N LYS A 117 -5.25 -1.78 -1.91
CA LYS A 117 -4.98 -0.36 -2.19
C LYS A 117 -5.74 0.11 -3.43
N SER A 118 -5.79 -0.72 -4.48
CA SER A 118 -6.55 -0.39 -5.68
C SER A 118 -8.07 -0.48 -5.48
N LEU A 119 -8.54 -1.43 -4.69
CA LEU A 119 -9.96 -1.55 -4.34
C LEU A 119 -10.42 -0.37 -3.48
N ALA A 120 -9.60 0.05 -2.52
CA ALA A 120 -9.85 1.23 -1.71
C ALA A 120 -9.95 2.49 -2.58
N TYR A 121 -9.04 2.66 -3.55
CA TYR A 121 -9.11 3.73 -4.54
C TYR A 121 -10.44 3.69 -5.31
N ARG A 122 -10.88 2.51 -5.77
CA ARG A 122 -12.15 2.35 -6.49
C ARG A 122 -13.35 2.76 -5.63
N MET A 123 -13.35 2.39 -4.35
CA MET A 123 -14.48 2.65 -3.44
C MET A 123 -14.58 4.11 -3.00
N ILE A 124 -13.44 4.80 -2.87
CA ILE A 124 -13.37 6.17 -2.34
C ILE A 124 -13.22 7.21 -3.46
N ALA A 125 -12.88 6.76 -4.68
CA ALA A 125 -12.49 7.61 -5.82
C ALA A 125 -11.30 8.53 -5.53
N SER A 126 -10.43 8.14 -4.59
CA SER A 126 -9.21 8.86 -4.24
C SER A 126 -8.20 7.95 -3.54
N ASP A 127 -6.90 8.26 -3.64
CA ASP A 127 -5.86 7.58 -2.87
C ASP A 127 -5.78 8.20 -1.47
N ILE A 128 -6.26 7.47 -0.44
CA ILE A 128 -6.23 7.92 0.97
C ILE A 128 -4.83 8.34 1.44
N THR A 129 -3.77 7.81 0.84
CA THR A 129 -2.39 8.21 1.19
C THR A 129 -2.01 9.58 0.64
N LYS A 130 -2.80 10.17 -0.28
CA LYS A 130 -2.51 11.45 -0.95
C LYS A 130 -3.57 12.53 -0.71
N ILE A 131 -4.62 12.24 0.05
CA ILE A 131 -5.70 13.20 0.33
C ILE A 131 -5.21 14.41 1.15
N LYS A 132 -5.90 15.54 0.99
CA LYS A 132 -5.69 16.74 1.79
C LYS A 132 -5.89 16.45 3.29
N ARG A 133 -4.99 16.98 4.12
CA ARG A 133 -4.92 16.80 5.57
C ARG A 133 -5.19 18.08 6.35
N GLY A 134 -5.33 17.94 7.67
CA GLY A 134 -5.56 19.04 8.61
C GLY A 134 -7.04 19.33 8.83
N LEU A 135 -7.35 20.46 9.48
CA LEU A 135 -8.72 20.82 9.88
C LEU A 135 -9.70 20.85 8.70
N ASP A 136 -9.27 21.37 7.55
CA ASP A 136 -10.04 21.38 6.29
C ASP A 136 -9.70 20.20 5.37
N GLY A 137 -9.14 19.13 5.93
CA GLY A 137 -8.79 17.90 5.24
C GLY A 137 -10.03 17.03 4.98
N MET A 138 -9.94 16.17 3.97
CA MET A 138 -11.07 15.34 3.53
C MET A 138 -11.66 14.49 4.67
N MET A 139 -10.81 13.88 5.51
CA MET A 139 -11.26 13.02 6.60
C MET A 139 -11.90 13.80 7.76
N ARG A 140 -11.53 15.06 7.98
CA ARG A 140 -12.04 15.90 9.07
C ARG A 140 -13.40 16.53 8.73
N THR A 141 -13.69 16.76 7.45
CA THR A 141 -14.90 17.47 7.01
C THR A 141 -16.03 16.56 6.52
N MET A 142 -15.74 15.29 6.24
CA MET A 142 -16.70 14.30 5.72
C MET A 142 -17.94 14.14 6.63
N ASN A 143 -19.13 14.01 6.04
CA ASN A 143 -20.36 13.76 6.82
C ASN A 143 -20.38 12.35 7.44
N THR A 144 -21.24 12.11 8.43
CA THR A 144 -21.28 10.85 9.18
C THR A 144 -21.41 9.60 8.29
N LYS A 145 -22.28 9.64 7.29
CA LYS A 145 -22.55 8.47 6.44
C LYS A 145 -21.34 8.11 5.58
N GLU A 146 -20.75 9.12 4.94
CA GLU A 146 -19.54 8.95 4.14
C GLU A 146 -18.36 8.51 5.03
N LEU A 147 -18.20 9.15 6.19
CA LEU A 147 -17.10 8.89 7.11
C LEU A 147 -17.07 7.43 7.57
N LEU A 148 -18.23 6.90 7.98
CA LEU A 148 -18.35 5.51 8.41
C LEU A 148 -17.96 4.52 7.30
N ASN A 149 -18.41 4.77 6.07
CA ASN A 149 -18.05 3.95 4.91
C ASN A 149 -16.55 4.04 4.60
N THR A 150 -15.99 5.25 4.57
CA THR A 150 -14.58 5.47 4.28
C THR A 150 -13.67 4.85 5.34
N LEU A 151 -14.01 4.98 6.62
CA LEU A 151 -13.26 4.37 7.72
C LEU A 151 -13.19 2.84 7.60
N ARG A 152 -14.29 2.18 7.18
CA ARG A 152 -14.29 0.74 6.92
C ARG A 152 -13.35 0.35 5.79
N VAL A 153 -13.33 1.12 4.70
CA VAL A 153 -12.41 0.87 3.58
C VAL A 153 -10.95 1.05 4.03
N ILE A 154 -10.65 2.10 4.80
CA ILE A 154 -9.33 2.33 5.37
C ILE A 154 -8.91 1.16 6.26
N GLN A 155 -9.80 0.65 7.13
CA GLN A 155 -9.52 -0.49 7.99
C GLN A 155 -9.10 -1.74 7.20
N ILE A 156 -9.78 -2.04 6.09
CA ILE A 156 -9.48 -3.21 5.25
C ILE A 156 -8.12 -3.05 4.58
N GLN A 157 -7.87 -1.88 3.97
CA GLN A 157 -6.59 -1.58 3.33
C GLN A 157 -5.43 -1.64 4.33
N PHE A 158 -5.63 -1.09 5.53
CA PHE A 158 -4.62 -1.06 6.59
C PHE A 158 -4.33 -2.45 7.17
N ASP A 159 -5.37 -3.30 7.33
CA ASP A 159 -5.18 -4.69 7.73
C ASP A 159 -4.34 -5.48 6.72
N ALA A 160 -4.59 -5.27 5.43
CA ALA A 160 -3.80 -5.92 4.37
C ALA A 160 -2.34 -5.46 4.38
N LEU A 161 -2.09 -4.18 4.67
CA LEU A 161 -0.74 -3.64 4.85
C LEU A 161 -0.04 -4.32 6.02
N LEU A 162 -0.65 -4.29 7.20
CA LEU A 162 -0.08 -4.85 8.43
C LEU A 162 0.07 -6.38 8.35
N SER A 163 -0.71 -7.04 7.49
CA SER A 163 -0.59 -8.48 7.22
C SER A 163 0.70 -8.87 6.50
N PHE A 164 1.52 -7.90 6.03
CA PHE A 164 2.87 -8.20 5.56
C PHE A 164 3.70 -8.90 6.65
N ASN A 165 3.56 -8.44 7.90
CA ASN A 165 4.01 -9.11 9.13
C ASN A 165 5.38 -9.77 9.01
N ALA A 166 6.38 -8.98 8.61
CA ALA A 166 7.77 -9.40 8.53
C ALA A 166 8.48 -9.15 9.87
N ASN A 167 9.41 -10.03 10.22
CA ASN A 167 10.38 -9.81 11.27
C ASN A 167 11.68 -9.21 10.69
N PRO A 168 12.53 -8.56 11.50
CA PRO A 168 13.76 -7.93 11.00
C PRO A 168 14.69 -8.90 10.25
N GLU A 169 14.78 -10.14 10.72
CA GLU A 169 15.62 -11.21 10.16
C GLU A 169 15.16 -11.67 8.77
N GLU A 170 13.86 -11.53 8.47
CA GLU A 170 13.26 -11.88 7.18
C GLU A 170 13.44 -10.77 6.13
N LEU A 171 13.82 -9.57 6.55
CA LEU A 171 14.13 -8.41 5.69
C LEU A 171 15.63 -8.39 5.35
N ASN A 172 16.12 -9.51 4.80
CA ASN A 172 17.54 -9.76 4.56
C ASN A 172 17.99 -9.56 3.10
N ASN A 173 17.08 -9.29 2.17
CA ASN A 173 17.40 -8.95 0.78
C ASN A 173 16.83 -7.59 0.35
N ASP A 174 17.43 -7.03 -0.70
CA ASP A 174 17.15 -5.67 -1.16
C ASP A 174 15.71 -5.50 -1.67
N ILE A 175 15.11 -6.53 -2.27
CA ILE A 175 13.76 -6.45 -2.83
C ILE A 175 12.72 -6.43 -1.70
N ALA A 176 12.88 -7.29 -0.69
CA ALA A 176 12.03 -7.32 0.48
C ALA A 176 12.12 -6.00 1.28
N ARG A 177 13.33 -5.45 1.42
CA ARG A 177 13.54 -4.13 2.03
C ARG A 177 12.86 -3.02 1.23
N ALA A 178 13.00 -2.99 -0.08
CA ALA A 178 12.32 -2.01 -0.94
C ALA A 178 10.78 -2.09 -0.82
N ALA A 179 10.22 -3.30 -0.80
CA ALA A 179 8.79 -3.51 -0.58
C ALA A 179 8.35 -2.99 0.79
N PHE A 180 9.09 -3.35 1.84
CA PHE A 180 8.81 -2.91 3.21
C PHE A 180 8.90 -1.39 3.36
N MET A 181 9.87 -0.73 2.72
CA MET A 181 9.99 0.73 2.73
C MET A 181 8.77 1.44 2.13
N LEU A 182 8.22 0.90 1.05
CA LEU A 182 6.99 1.44 0.45
C LEU A 182 5.78 1.21 1.37
N LEU A 183 5.65 0.01 1.96
CA LEU A 183 4.60 -0.27 2.96
C LEU A 183 4.72 0.64 4.18
N PHE A 184 5.93 0.90 4.66
CA PHE A 184 6.18 1.79 5.78
C PHE A 184 5.67 3.20 5.47
N LYS A 185 6.06 3.78 4.33
CA LYS A 185 5.59 5.11 3.91
C LYS A 185 4.07 5.17 3.79
N ASP A 186 3.46 4.15 3.20
CA ASP A 186 2.00 4.08 3.09
C ASP A 186 1.33 3.86 4.45
N SER A 187 1.95 3.16 5.40
CA SER A 187 1.41 2.96 6.75
C SER A 187 1.28 4.27 7.52
N LEU A 188 2.29 5.14 7.41
CA LEU A 188 2.27 6.45 8.07
C LEU A 188 1.14 7.31 7.52
N ARG A 189 0.98 7.31 6.18
CA ARG A 189 -0.06 8.07 5.51
C ARG A 189 -1.44 7.45 5.69
N LEU A 190 -1.60 6.14 5.75
CA LEU A 190 -2.89 5.54 6.08
C LEU A 190 -3.28 5.82 7.53
N PHE A 191 -2.34 5.65 8.46
CA PHE A 191 -2.61 5.88 9.88
C PHE A 191 -3.01 7.32 10.18
N ALA A 192 -2.31 8.31 9.61
CA ALA A 192 -2.69 9.70 9.80
C ALA A 192 -4.10 10.02 9.23
N ALA A 193 -4.51 9.37 8.13
CA ALA A 193 -5.85 9.54 7.56
C ALA A 193 -6.91 8.92 8.47
N TYR A 194 -6.58 7.72 8.96
CA TYR A 194 -7.42 6.97 9.86
C TYR A 194 -7.63 7.75 11.16
N ASN A 195 -6.57 8.30 11.74
CA ASN A 195 -6.62 9.12 12.95
C ASN A 195 -7.51 10.37 12.76
N GLU A 196 -7.36 11.11 11.66
CA GLU A 196 -8.24 12.25 11.37
C GLU A 196 -9.71 11.85 11.26
N GLY A 197 -9.98 10.71 10.63
CA GLY A 197 -11.33 10.16 10.52
C GLY A 197 -11.89 9.72 11.88
N ILE A 198 -11.06 9.15 12.77
CA ILE A 198 -11.46 8.83 14.14
C ILE A 198 -11.77 10.08 14.95
N LEU A 199 -10.96 11.14 14.84
CA LEU A 199 -11.26 12.40 15.52
C LEU A 199 -12.60 12.98 15.04
N ASN A 200 -12.86 13.00 13.72
CA ASN A 200 -14.14 13.41 13.17
C ASN A 200 -15.32 12.53 13.65
N LEU A 201 -15.08 11.22 13.78
CA LEU A 201 -16.06 10.27 14.29
C LEU A 201 -16.45 10.58 15.74
N LEU A 202 -15.46 10.88 16.58
CA LEU A 202 -15.64 11.24 17.98
C LEU A 202 -16.35 12.61 18.12
N ASP A 203 -15.96 13.60 17.32
CA ASP A 203 -16.58 14.93 17.30
C ASP A 203 -18.09 14.87 17.04
N LYS A 204 -18.55 13.88 16.25
CA LYS A 204 -19.95 13.71 15.85
C LYS A 204 -20.73 12.69 16.69
N TYR A 205 -20.05 11.91 17.55
CA TYR A 205 -20.61 10.67 18.12
C TYR A 205 -21.92 10.88 18.88
N PHE A 206 -22.03 11.98 19.65
CA PHE A 206 -23.21 12.27 20.48
C PHE A 206 -24.42 12.76 19.68
N ASP A 207 -24.22 13.18 18.44
CA ASP A 207 -25.29 13.60 17.51
C ASP A 207 -25.77 12.45 16.61
N MET A 208 -25.18 11.26 16.75
CA MET A 208 -25.49 10.11 15.92
C MET A 208 -26.72 9.33 16.39
N THR A 209 -27.36 8.64 15.44
CA THR A 209 -28.39 7.65 15.78
C THR A 209 -27.79 6.47 16.55
N LYS A 210 -28.61 5.76 17.34
CA LYS A 210 -28.19 4.57 18.10
C LYS A 210 -27.41 3.53 17.26
N ASN A 211 -27.81 3.31 16.01
CA ASN A 211 -27.13 2.36 15.12
C ASN A 211 -25.75 2.88 14.67
N GLN A 212 -25.66 4.18 14.34
CA GLN A 212 -24.40 4.82 14.01
C GLN A 212 -23.44 4.86 15.21
N CYS A 213 -23.93 5.08 16.44
CA CYS A 213 -23.09 5.00 17.64
C CYS A 213 -22.48 3.60 17.81
N LYS A 214 -23.29 2.54 17.67
CA LYS A 214 -22.79 1.15 17.75
C LYS A 214 -21.69 0.87 16.72
N GLU A 215 -21.92 1.30 15.49
CA GLU A 215 -20.94 1.16 14.42
C GLU A 215 -19.66 1.96 14.67
N SER A 216 -19.81 3.21 15.13
CA SER A 216 -18.69 4.10 15.45
C SER A 216 -17.82 3.52 16.57
N LEU A 217 -18.46 2.97 17.61
CA LEU A 217 -17.75 2.33 18.71
C LEU A 217 -16.97 1.10 18.24
N ASP A 218 -17.55 0.26 17.38
CA ASP A 218 -16.84 -0.87 16.77
C ASP A 218 -15.63 -0.40 15.94
N ILE A 219 -15.78 0.66 15.14
CA ILE A 219 -14.68 1.25 14.37
C ILE A 219 -13.57 1.79 15.28
N TYR A 220 -13.92 2.44 16.39
CA TYR A 220 -12.98 2.97 17.37
C TYR A 220 -12.21 1.88 18.10
N ILE A 221 -12.89 0.83 18.59
CA ILE A 221 -12.21 -0.31 19.25
C ILE A 221 -11.24 -0.98 18.27
N LYS A 222 -11.66 -1.16 17.02
CA LYS A 222 -10.83 -1.69 15.93
C LYS A 222 -9.63 -0.80 15.59
N PHE A 223 -9.77 0.53 15.73
CA PHE A 223 -8.67 1.48 15.58
C PHE A 223 -7.60 1.25 16.64
N LEU A 224 -7.99 1.16 17.92
CA LEU A 224 -7.04 0.93 19.02
C LEU A 224 -6.20 -0.34 18.81
N GLY A 225 -6.84 -1.45 18.41
CA GLY A 225 -6.13 -2.69 18.11
C GLY A 225 -5.15 -2.56 16.92
N ARG A 226 -5.48 -1.75 15.91
CA ARG A 226 -4.61 -1.48 14.76
C ARG A 226 -3.45 -0.56 15.13
N THR A 227 -3.64 0.39 16.04
CA THR A 227 -2.55 1.22 16.57
C THR A 227 -1.48 0.35 17.24
N THR A 228 -1.86 -0.64 18.04
CA THR A 228 -0.92 -1.58 18.66
C THR A 228 -0.13 -2.38 17.62
N LYS A 229 -0.80 -2.88 16.56
CA LYS A 229 -0.13 -3.58 15.46
C LYS A 229 0.80 -2.67 14.67
N LEU A 230 0.40 -1.42 14.43
CA LEU A 230 1.27 -0.44 13.80
C LEU A 230 2.51 -0.18 14.64
N ALA A 231 2.39 -0.06 15.96
CA ALA A 231 3.55 0.13 16.84
C ALA A 231 4.56 -1.02 16.69
N GLN A 232 4.09 -2.26 16.58
CA GLN A 232 4.95 -3.43 16.31
C GLN A 232 5.61 -3.32 14.92
N PHE A 233 4.83 -2.96 13.89
CA PHE A 233 5.35 -2.74 12.54
C PHE A 233 6.45 -1.65 12.50
N LEU A 234 6.24 -0.54 13.21
CA LEU A 234 7.22 0.55 13.31
C LEU A 234 8.48 0.15 14.10
N LYS A 235 8.35 -0.74 15.09
CA LYS A 235 9.51 -1.32 15.78
C LYS A 235 10.38 -2.14 14.84
N VAL A 236 9.78 -2.95 13.97
CA VAL A 236 10.51 -3.67 12.91
C VAL A 236 11.22 -2.69 11.99
N ALA A 237 10.52 -1.61 11.58
CA ALA A 237 11.10 -0.55 10.75
C ALA A 237 12.37 0.07 11.37
N GLN A 238 12.32 0.38 12.66
CA GLN A 238 13.48 0.88 13.41
C GLN A 238 14.64 -0.13 13.41
N GLN A 239 14.34 -1.41 13.65
CA GLN A 239 15.34 -2.48 13.75
C GLN A 239 16.05 -2.76 12.41
N VAL A 240 15.40 -2.50 11.27
CA VAL A 240 16.01 -2.65 9.94
C VAL A 240 16.69 -1.38 9.43
N GLY A 241 16.83 -0.37 10.29
CA GLY A 241 17.65 0.83 10.02
C GLY A 241 16.89 2.02 9.43
N ILE A 242 15.57 2.06 9.52
CA ILE A 242 14.82 3.29 9.19
C ILE A 242 15.07 4.32 10.28
N ASP A 243 15.49 5.52 9.88
CA ASP A 243 15.77 6.63 10.79
C ASP A 243 14.56 6.90 11.70
N GLN A 244 14.83 6.98 13.01
CA GLN A 244 13.86 7.28 14.05
C GLN A 244 13.12 8.59 13.82
N ASN A 245 13.76 9.58 13.16
CA ASN A 245 13.12 10.85 12.80
C ASN A 245 11.93 10.68 11.84
N HIS A 246 11.88 9.56 11.10
CA HIS A 246 10.77 9.23 10.21
C HIS A 246 9.68 8.37 10.90
N ILE A 247 9.90 7.94 12.14
CA ILE A 247 8.98 7.08 12.88
C ILE A 247 8.18 7.95 13.86
N PRO A 248 6.86 8.12 13.66
CA PRO A 248 6.05 8.94 14.57
C PRO A 248 5.91 8.28 15.94
N ASN A 249 5.90 9.09 16.98
CA ASN A 249 5.56 8.63 18.32
C ASN A 249 4.04 8.45 18.43
N LEU A 250 3.58 7.20 18.52
CA LEU A 250 2.15 6.85 18.56
C LEU A 250 1.47 7.10 19.92
N ILE A 251 2.22 7.50 20.95
CA ILE A 251 1.74 7.65 22.34
C ILE A 251 0.82 8.88 22.52
N GLN A 252 0.63 9.73 21.50
CA GLN A 252 -0.19 10.94 21.57
C GLN A 252 -1.68 10.74 21.20
N LEU A 253 -2.19 9.50 21.16
CA LEU A 253 -3.65 9.33 21.04
C LEU A 253 -4.30 9.67 22.38
N PRO A 254 -5.30 10.57 22.43
CA PRO A 254 -6.01 10.84 23.66
C PRO A 254 -6.70 9.55 24.12
N THR A 255 -6.17 8.94 25.18
CA THR A 255 -6.93 8.03 26.02
C THR A 255 -8.03 8.84 26.67
N ILE A 256 -9.28 8.56 26.26
CA ILE A 256 -10.49 9.06 26.90
C ILE A 256 -10.52 8.58 28.35
#